data_AF-A0A6A4RP14-F1
#
_entry.id   AF-A0A6A4RP14-F1
#
_cell.length_a   1.000
_cell.length_b   1.000
_cell.length_c   1.000
_cell.angle_alpha   90.00
_cell.angle_beta   90.00
_cell.angle_gamma   90.00
#
_symmetry.space_group_name_H-M   'P 1'
#
loop_
_entity.id
_entity.type
_entity.pdbx_description
1 polymer ?
#
loop_
_entity_poly.entity_id
_entity_poly.type
_entity_poly.pdbx_seq_one_letter_code
_entity_poly.pdbx_strand_id
1 'polypeptide(L)'
;MGPGNVSCRDSLLRSDRLMLVFLLYSNLKGLWDKSGCDHCITQGFLSLTNDTQYFMTTLNQTLTCFEKYQLGNHTELCKNCKGTYLGLSELYGRMEKNLTLCIDIEDAMNATRKLWSKNFNCSMPREETVPVIAVSSFMLFLPIIFYLSSFLHSEQKKRKLIHRE
;
A
#
# COMPACT_ATOMS: atom_id res chain seq x y z
N MET A 1 -25.61 -48.60 -11.17
CA MET A 1 -26.32 -48.80 -9.89
C MET A 1 -25.27 -49.13 -8.84
N GLY A 2 -24.92 -48.18 -7.97
CA GLY A 2 -23.99 -48.44 -6.86
C GLY A 2 -24.67 -49.28 -5.76
N PRO A 3 -23.91 -50.03 -4.95
CA PRO A 3 -24.46 -50.91 -3.93
C PRO A 3 -25.12 -50.11 -2.80
N GLY A 4 -26.09 -50.73 -2.12
CA GLY A 4 -27.13 -50.11 -1.30
C GLY A 4 -26.71 -49.10 -0.21
N ASN A 5 -27.64 -48.19 0.07
CA ASN A 5 -27.77 -47.31 1.25
C ASN A 5 -26.59 -46.40 1.63
N VAL A 6 -25.55 -46.31 0.80
CA VAL A 6 -24.44 -45.36 0.98
C VAL A 6 -24.72 -44.04 0.25
N SER A 7 -24.51 -42.92 0.94
CA SER A 7 -24.63 -41.60 0.34
C SER A 7 -23.54 -41.38 -0.70
N CYS A 8 -23.87 -40.71 -1.81
CA CYS A 8 -22.88 -40.26 -2.81
C CYS A 8 -21.74 -39.46 -2.16
N ARG A 9 -22.03 -38.74 -1.06
CA ARG A 9 -21.00 -38.03 -0.29
C ARG A 9 -19.93 -38.99 0.24
N ASP A 10 -20.35 -40.08 0.86
CA ASP A 10 -19.40 -41.04 1.44
C ASP A 10 -18.71 -41.86 0.35
N SER A 11 -19.41 -42.18 -0.73
CA SER A 11 -18.83 -42.90 -1.87
C SER A 11 -17.86 -42.05 -2.71
N LEU A 12 -18.01 -40.73 -2.80
CA LEU A 12 -17.18 -39.87 -3.67
C LEU A 12 -16.15 -39.04 -2.91
N LEU A 13 -16.44 -38.63 -1.67
CA LEU A 13 -15.55 -37.75 -0.90
C LEU A 13 -14.72 -38.48 0.15
N ARG A 14 -15.08 -39.73 0.50
CA ARG A 14 -14.48 -40.47 1.62
C ARG A 14 -14.15 -41.92 1.31
N SER A 15 -14.41 -42.39 0.09
CA SER A 15 -14.17 -43.78 -0.30
C SER A 15 -12.69 -44.08 -0.57
N ASP A 16 -11.85 -43.06 -0.70
CA ASP A 16 -10.43 -43.18 -0.95
C ASP A 16 -9.60 -42.36 0.05
N ARG A 17 -8.33 -42.73 0.22
CA ARG A 17 -7.41 -42.07 1.18
C ARG A 17 -6.99 -40.66 0.76
N LEU A 18 -7.02 -40.34 -0.54
CA LEU A 18 -6.58 -39.04 -1.06
C LEU A 18 -7.69 -38.00 -1.00
N MET A 19 -8.96 -38.44 -1.09
CA MET A 19 -10.16 -37.60 -1.07
C MET A 19 -10.06 -36.46 -2.08
N LEU A 20 -9.70 -36.78 -3.33
CA LEU A 20 -9.28 -35.80 -4.34
C LEU A 20 -10.28 -34.65 -4.53
N VAL A 21 -11.58 -34.95 -4.61
CA VAL A 21 -12.64 -33.95 -4.79
C VAL A 21 -12.69 -32.99 -3.60
N PHE A 22 -12.57 -33.50 -2.37
CA PHE A 22 -12.55 -32.68 -1.17
C PHE A 22 -11.28 -31.81 -1.11
N LEU A 23 -10.12 -32.37 -1.43
CA LEU A 23 -8.86 -31.64 -1.45
C LEU A 23 -8.89 -30.49 -2.47
N LEU A 24 -9.35 -30.75 -3.69
CA LEU A 24 -9.49 -29.73 -4.72
C LEU A 24 -10.47 -28.63 -4.29
N TYR A 25 -11.64 -29.01 -3.80
CA TYR A 25 -12.61 -28.05 -3.29
C TYR A 25 -12.03 -27.20 -2.16
N SER A 26 -11.38 -27.82 -1.17
CA SER A 26 -10.77 -27.13 -0.04
C SER A 26 -9.67 -26.17 -0.47
N ASN A 27 -8.85 -26.54 -1.47
CA ASN A 27 -7.81 -25.67 -2.01
C ASN A 27 -8.40 -24.50 -2.79
N LEU A 28 -9.42 -24.73 -3.61
CA LEU A 28 -10.11 -23.68 -4.34
C LEU A 28 -10.83 -22.71 -3.40
N LYS A 29 -11.51 -23.23 -2.36
CA LYS A 29 -12.13 -22.40 -1.32
C LYS A 29 -11.07 -21.59 -0.56
N GLY A 30 -9.94 -22.21 -0.22
CA GLY A 30 -8.83 -21.52 0.43
C GLY A 30 -8.21 -20.42 -0.45
N LEU A 31 -8.12 -20.63 -1.76
CA LEU A 31 -7.67 -19.61 -2.70
C LEU A 31 -8.66 -18.45 -2.76
N TRP A 32 -9.95 -18.75 -2.88
CA TRP A 32 -11.03 -17.75 -2.90
C TRP A 32 -11.00 -16.84 -1.67
N ASP A 33 -10.85 -17.45 -0.49
CA ASP A 33 -10.85 -16.73 0.79
C ASP A 33 -9.60 -15.87 0.98
N LYS A 34 -8.42 -16.41 0.62
CA LYS A 34 -7.16 -15.67 0.69
C LYS A 34 -7.08 -14.53 -0.31
N SER A 35 -7.72 -14.66 -1.45
CA SER A 35 -7.80 -13.63 -2.49
C SER A 35 -8.84 -12.54 -2.18
N GLY A 36 -9.62 -12.67 -1.11
CA GLY A 36 -10.64 -11.69 -0.72
C GLY A 36 -11.75 -11.53 -1.77
N CYS A 37 -12.01 -12.55 -2.60
CA CYS A 37 -12.91 -12.44 -3.75
C CYS A 37 -14.34 -12.02 -3.35
N ASP A 38 -14.78 -12.38 -2.15
CA ASP A 38 -16.09 -11.98 -1.59
C ASP A 38 -16.24 -10.46 -1.41
N HIS A 39 -15.14 -9.70 -1.34
CA HIS A 39 -15.20 -8.23 -1.25
C HIS A 39 -15.48 -7.55 -2.59
N CYS A 40 -15.18 -8.24 -3.70
CA CYS A 40 -15.32 -7.69 -5.04
C CYS A 40 -16.60 -8.11 -5.76
N ILE A 41 -17.32 -9.10 -5.23
CA ILE A 41 -18.49 -9.70 -5.86
C ILE A 41 -19.68 -9.62 -4.90
N THR A 42 -20.89 -9.41 -5.45
CA THR A 42 -22.13 -9.42 -4.68
C THR A 42 -22.52 -10.83 -4.23
N GLN A 43 -23.31 -10.90 -3.15
CA GLN A 43 -23.87 -12.17 -2.69
C GLN A 43 -24.66 -12.83 -3.82
N GLY A 44 -24.38 -14.11 -4.08
CA GLY A 44 -24.96 -14.86 -5.19
C GLY A 44 -24.14 -14.83 -6.48
N PHE A 45 -22.95 -14.20 -6.49
CA PHE A 45 -22.01 -14.21 -7.61
C PHE A 45 -22.56 -13.59 -8.91
N LEU A 46 -23.49 -12.64 -8.80
CA LEU A 46 -24.21 -12.06 -9.94
C LEU A 46 -23.50 -10.86 -10.55
N SER A 47 -22.80 -10.06 -9.75
CA SER A 47 -22.19 -8.81 -10.20
C SER A 47 -21.00 -8.40 -9.34
N LEU A 48 -20.21 -7.44 -9.84
CA LEU A 48 -19.22 -6.74 -9.03
C LEU A 48 -19.91 -5.84 -7.99
N THR A 49 -19.22 -5.56 -6.89
CA THR A 49 -19.67 -4.53 -5.94
C THR A 49 -19.51 -3.14 -6.55
N ASN A 50 -20.28 -2.17 -6.05
CA ASN A 50 -20.21 -0.78 -6.50
C ASN A 50 -18.80 -0.20 -6.33
N ASP A 51 -18.12 -0.54 -5.24
CA ASP A 51 -16.76 -0.07 -4.95
C ASP A 51 -15.75 -0.62 -5.95
N THR A 52 -15.81 -1.92 -6.27
CA THR A 52 -14.96 -2.52 -7.29
C THR A 52 -15.22 -1.94 -8.67
N GLN A 53 -16.48 -1.72 -9.04
CA GLN A 53 -16.82 -1.09 -10.32
C GLN A 53 -16.30 0.36 -10.40
N TYR A 54 -16.43 1.12 -9.31
CA TYR A 54 -15.91 2.48 -9.22
C TYR A 54 -14.38 2.51 -9.30
N PHE A 55 -13.70 1.57 -8.65
CA PHE A 55 -12.24 1.42 -8.75
C PHE A 55 -11.82 1.10 -10.19
N MET A 56 -12.44 0.11 -10.83
CA MET A 56 -12.11 -0.29 -12.21
C MET A 56 -12.35 0.85 -13.21
N THR A 57 -13.41 1.65 -13.01
CA THR A 57 -13.68 2.84 -13.83
C THR A 57 -12.59 3.89 -13.66
N THR A 58 -12.20 4.20 -12.41
CA THR A 58 -11.13 5.16 -12.09
C THR A 58 -9.77 4.70 -12.61
N LEU A 59 -9.50 3.40 -12.50
CA LEU A 59 -8.31 2.76 -13.07
C LEU A 59 -8.28 2.93 -14.59
N ASN A 60 -9.37 2.62 -15.28
CA ASN A 60 -9.46 2.76 -16.73
C ASN A 60 -9.22 4.20 -17.18
N GLN A 61 -9.79 5.19 -16.48
CA GLN A 61 -9.51 6.61 -16.75
C GLN A 61 -8.01 6.94 -16.57
N THR A 62 -7.37 6.37 -15.55
CA THR A 62 -5.94 6.58 -15.29
C THR A 62 -5.08 5.97 -16.40
N LEU A 63 -5.37 4.73 -16.81
CA LEU A 63 -4.67 4.04 -17.89
C LEU A 63 -4.88 4.73 -19.24
N THR A 64 -6.11 5.18 -19.53
CA THR A 64 -6.42 5.97 -20.73
C THR A 64 -5.60 7.26 -20.76
N CYS A 65 -5.41 7.91 -19.61
CA CYS A 65 -4.53 9.07 -19.53
C CYS A 65 -3.08 8.69 -19.83
N PHE A 66 -2.58 7.59 -19.26
CA PHE A 66 -1.22 7.11 -19.54
C PHE A 66 -1.02 6.85 -21.03
N GLU A 67 -1.92 6.10 -21.66
CA GLU A 67 -1.87 5.78 -23.10
C GLU A 67 -1.82 7.04 -23.97
N LYS A 68 -2.64 8.04 -23.65
CA LYS A 68 -2.69 9.32 -24.38
C LYS A 68 -1.34 10.03 -24.42
N TYR A 69 -0.55 9.97 -23.34
CA TYR A 69 0.73 10.67 -23.22
C TYR A 69 1.95 9.73 -23.31
N GLN A 70 1.75 8.42 -23.51
CA GLN A 70 2.82 7.41 -23.52
C GLN A 70 3.80 7.59 -24.68
N LEU A 71 3.31 8.00 -25.86
CA LEU A 71 4.16 8.25 -27.04
C LEU A 71 4.89 9.60 -26.98
N GLY A 72 4.53 10.46 -26.02
CA GLY A 72 5.12 11.78 -25.84
C GLY A 72 6.23 11.81 -24.79
N ASN A 73 6.57 13.00 -24.30
CA ASN A 73 7.52 13.16 -23.21
C ASN A 73 6.87 12.70 -21.89
N HIS A 74 7.49 11.75 -21.18
CA HIS A 74 7.01 11.27 -19.87
C HIS A 74 6.79 12.41 -18.87
N THR A 75 7.51 13.52 -18.98
CA THR A 75 7.29 14.71 -18.12
C THR A 75 5.88 15.26 -18.24
N GLU A 76 5.32 15.27 -19.46
CA GLU A 76 3.96 15.74 -19.72
C GLU A 76 2.92 14.75 -19.21
N LEU A 77 3.18 13.45 -19.36
CA LEU A 77 2.37 12.37 -18.75
C LEU A 77 2.30 12.56 -17.24
N CYS A 78 3.46 12.72 -16.58
CA CYS A 78 3.53 12.90 -15.13
C CYS A 78 2.78 14.15 -14.67
N LYS A 79 2.77 15.24 -15.46
CA LYS A 79 2.06 16.47 -15.12
C LYS A 79 0.55 16.32 -15.31
N ASN A 80 0.12 15.78 -16.44
CA ASN A 80 -1.29 15.75 -16.84
C ASN A 80 -2.07 14.60 -16.17
N CYS A 81 -1.43 13.45 -15.94
CA CYS A 81 -2.07 12.29 -15.30
C CYS A 81 -1.86 12.23 -13.78
N LYS A 82 -1.19 13.22 -13.18
CA LYS A 82 -0.97 13.26 -11.73
C LYS A 82 -2.28 13.24 -10.95
N GLY A 83 -3.25 14.05 -11.38
CA GLY A 83 -4.54 14.18 -10.69
C GLY A 83 -5.32 12.88 -10.67
N THR A 84 -5.43 12.21 -11.83
CA THR A 84 -6.14 10.93 -11.96
C THR A 84 -5.43 9.83 -11.18
N TYR A 85 -4.10 9.73 -11.28
CA TYR A 85 -3.32 8.77 -10.50
C TYR A 85 -3.44 8.98 -8.98
N LEU A 86 -3.40 10.24 -8.50
CA LEU A 86 -3.59 10.54 -7.08
C LEU A 86 -4.99 10.18 -6.61
N GLY A 87 -6.02 10.46 -7.41
CA GLY A 87 -7.40 10.06 -7.10
C GLY A 87 -7.55 8.54 -7.00
N LEU A 88 -6.95 7.78 -7.92
CA LEU A 88 -6.90 6.32 -7.86
C LEU A 88 -6.18 5.83 -6.60
N SER A 89 -5.04 6.44 -6.27
CA SER A 89 -4.25 6.05 -5.08
C SER A 89 -4.96 6.38 -3.77
N GLU A 90 -5.72 7.48 -3.71
CA GLU A 90 -6.53 7.82 -2.54
C GLU A 90 -7.71 6.86 -2.40
N LEU A 91 -8.39 6.55 -3.50
CA LEU A 91 -9.46 5.56 -3.53
C LEU A 91 -8.97 4.20 -3.02
N TYR A 92 -7.84 3.72 -3.54
CA TYR A 92 -7.19 2.50 -3.06
C TYR A 92 -6.92 2.56 -1.55
N GLY A 93 -6.31 3.65 -1.06
CA GLY A 93 -6.00 3.80 0.37
C GLY A 93 -7.24 3.85 1.27
N ARG A 94 -8.39 4.27 0.76
CA ARG A 94 -9.67 4.21 1.47
C ARG A 94 -10.20 2.78 1.53
N MET A 95 -10.15 2.04 0.41
CA MET A 95 -10.59 0.65 0.34
C MET A 95 -9.71 -0.27 1.20
N GLU A 96 -8.40 -0.01 1.23
CA GLU A 96 -7.44 -0.70 2.10
C GLU A 96 -7.81 -0.54 3.59
N LYS A 97 -8.13 0.69 4.03
CA LYS A 97 -8.59 0.96 5.40
C LYS A 97 -9.92 0.29 5.73
N ASN A 98 -10.81 0.18 4.74
CA ASN A 98 -12.12 -0.45 4.91
C ASN A 98 -12.08 -1.98 4.79
N LEU A 99 -10.91 -2.58 4.50
CA LEU A 99 -10.73 -4.02 4.29
C LEU A 99 -11.65 -4.57 3.17
N THR A 100 -11.83 -3.79 2.10
CA THR A 100 -12.68 -4.16 0.94
C THR A 100 -11.85 -4.47 -0.30
N LEU A 101 -10.61 -4.92 -0.14
CA LEU A 101 -9.72 -5.26 -1.24
C LEU A 101 -9.88 -6.72 -1.65
N CYS A 102 -9.73 -6.98 -2.94
CA CYS A 102 -9.49 -8.31 -3.49
C CYS A 102 -8.22 -8.28 -4.34
N ILE A 103 -7.69 -9.47 -4.65
CA ILE A 103 -6.44 -9.63 -5.39
C ILE A 103 -6.41 -8.86 -6.71
N ASP A 104 -7.53 -8.79 -7.45
CA ASP A 104 -7.61 -8.07 -8.73
C ASP A 104 -7.35 -6.56 -8.55
N ILE A 105 -7.84 -5.97 -7.46
CA ILE A 105 -7.62 -4.56 -7.13
C ILE A 105 -6.17 -4.33 -6.71
N GLU A 106 -5.62 -5.22 -5.88
CA GLU A 106 -4.24 -5.16 -5.42
C GLU A 106 -3.25 -5.26 -6.59
N ASP A 107 -3.44 -6.24 -7.48
CA ASP A 107 -2.60 -6.45 -8.65
C ASP A 107 -2.69 -5.29 -9.63
N ALA A 108 -3.90 -4.80 -9.91
CA ALA A 108 -4.10 -3.65 -10.78
C ALA A 108 -3.42 -2.39 -10.22
N MET A 109 -3.55 -2.13 -8.92
CA MET A 109 -2.88 -0.99 -8.30
C MET A 109 -1.36 -1.16 -8.29
N ASN A 110 -0.86 -2.36 -8.01
CA ASN A 110 0.57 -2.65 -7.99
C ASN A 110 1.21 -2.45 -9.38
N ALA A 111 0.57 -2.98 -10.42
CA ALA A 111 0.97 -2.75 -11.81
C ALA A 111 0.96 -1.26 -12.17
N THR A 112 -0.09 -0.53 -11.78
CA THR A 112 -0.22 0.92 -12.02
C THR A 112 0.86 1.72 -11.30
N ARG A 113 1.18 1.38 -10.04
CA ARG A 113 2.27 2.00 -9.27
C ARG A 113 3.63 1.74 -9.91
N LYS A 114 3.87 0.53 -10.42
CA LYS A 114 5.10 0.19 -11.16
C LYS A 114 5.21 1.01 -12.43
N LEU A 115 4.13 1.13 -13.21
CA LEU A 115 4.10 2.00 -14.39
C LEU A 115 4.45 3.45 -14.02
N TRP A 116 3.74 4.02 -13.04
CA TRP A 116 3.92 5.39 -12.60
C TRP A 116 5.34 5.68 -12.10
N SER A 117 5.88 4.82 -11.23
CA SER A 117 7.15 5.07 -10.55
C SER A 117 8.38 4.59 -11.32
N LYS A 118 8.35 3.40 -11.94
CA LYS A 118 9.53 2.78 -12.55
C LYS A 118 9.59 2.97 -14.06
N ASN A 119 8.44 2.91 -14.73
CA ASN A 119 8.44 3.02 -16.20
C ASN A 119 8.42 4.49 -16.62
N PHE A 120 7.58 5.31 -15.99
CA PHE A 120 7.45 6.73 -16.31
C PHE A 120 8.30 7.65 -15.43
N ASN A 121 8.89 7.14 -14.34
CA ASN A 121 9.69 7.92 -13.38
C ASN A 121 8.96 9.16 -12.83
N CYS A 122 7.64 9.07 -12.67
CA CYS A 122 6.81 10.17 -12.16
C CYS A 122 6.85 10.31 -10.63
N SER A 123 7.52 9.40 -9.92
CA SER A 123 7.71 9.50 -8.47
C SER A 123 8.75 10.57 -8.16
N MET A 124 8.30 11.82 -8.00
CA MET A 124 9.15 12.87 -7.45
C MET A 124 9.13 12.80 -5.93
N PRO A 125 10.30 12.61 -5.28
CA PRO A 125 10.39 12.72 -3.83
C PRO A 125 9.98 14.14 -3.41
N ARG A 126 9.22 14.23 -2.33
CA ARG A 126 8.86 15.51 -1.71
C ARG A 126 10.15 16.16 -1.21
N GLU A 127 10.48 17.37 -1.67
CA GLU A 127 11.68 18.11 -1.24
C GLU A 127 11.50 18.68 0.18
N GLU A 128 11.41 17.79 1.17
CA GLU A 128 11.43 18.16 2.60
C GLU A 128 12.84 18.01 3.21
N THR A 129 13.87 17.84 2.37
CA THR A 129 15.24 17.58 2.82
C THR A 129 15.81 18.77 3.59
N VAL A 130 15.58 19.99 3.12
CA VAL A 130 16.07 21.22 3.75
C VAL A 130 15.55 21.44 5.17
N PRO A 131 14.21 21.45 5.42
CA PRO A 131 13.71 21.63 6.79
C PRO A 131 14.12 20.49 7.72
N VAL A 132 14.18 19.25 7.24
CA VAL A 132 14.62 18.10 8.04
C VAL A 132 16.08 18.25 8.47
N ILE A 133 16.98 18.64 7.56
CA ILE A 133 18.39 18.87 7.88
C ILE A 133 18.56 20.03 8.88
N ALA A 134 17.82 21.13 8.68
CA ALA A 134 17.89 22.29 9.57
C ALA A 134 17.45 21.95 11.00
N VAL A 135 16.31 21.27 11.17
CA VAL A 135 15.81 20.87 12.50
C VAL A 135 16.74 19.85 13.16
N SER A 136 17.21 18.86 12.39
CA SER A 136 18.11 17.83 12.91
C SER A 136 19.45 18.41 13.36
N SER A 137 20.04 19.31 12.57
CA SER A 137 21.29 19.98 12.94
C SER A 137 21.13 20.85 14.18
N PHE A 138 20.05 21.64 14.27
CA PHE A 138 19.77 22.45 15.45
C PHE A 138 19.67 21.60 16.73
N MET A 139 18.94 20.50 16.69
CA MET A 139 18.81 19.57 17.82
C MET A 139 20.16 18.97 18.25
N LEU A 140 21.07 18.70 17.31
CA LEU A 140 22.42 18.18 17.62
C LEU A 140 23.35 19.24 18.24
N PHE A 141 23.16 20.54 17.94
CA PHE A 141 23.97 21.60 18.52
C PHE A 141 23.52 22.03 19.93
N LEU A 142 22.25 21.81 20.29
CA LEU A 142 21.73 22.18 21.61
C LEU A 142 22.52 21.57 22.79
N PRO A 143 22.88 20.27 22.81
CA PRO A 143 23.71 19.70 23.87
C PRO A 143 25.10 20.34 23.95
N ILE A 144 25.73 20.59 22.79
CA ILE A 144 27.07 21.19 22.72
C ILE A 144 27.05 22.59 23.34
N ILE A 145 26.08 23.41 22.94
CA ILE A 145 25.90 24.76 23.49
C ILE A 145 25.61 24.71 24.99
N PHE A 146 24.77 23.77 25.43
CA PHE A 146 24.45 23.58 26.85
C PHE A 146 25.67 23.23 27.70
N TYR A 147 26.51 22.29 27.23
CA TYR A 147 27.73 21.91 27.96
C TYR A 147 28.78 23.03 27.96
N LEU A 148 28.99 23.71 26.83
CA LEU A 148 29.94 24.82 26.74
C LEU A 148 29.51 26.01 27.60
N SER A 149 28.23 26.39 27.56
CA SER A 149 27.69 27.47 28.39
C SER A 149 27.78 27.14 29.88
N SER A 150 27.48 25.91 30.28
CA SER A 150 27.63 25.43 31.67
C SER A 150 29.09 25.47 32.14
N PHE A 151 30.03 25.04 31.29
CA PHE A 151 31.46 25.09 31.60
C PHE A 151 31.97 26.53 31.79
N LEU A 152 31.67 27.43 30.85
CA LEU A 152 32.06 28.84 30.93
C LEU A 152 31.48 29.54 32.16
N HIS A 153 30.21 29.27 32.47
CA HIS A 153 29.56 29.85 33.65
C HIS A 153 30.19 29.34 34.97
N SER A 154 30.60 28.07 35.02
CA SER A 154 31.31 27.48 36.16
C SER A 154 32.68 28.14 36.39
N GLU A 155 33.48 28.29 35.32
CA GLU A 155 34.80 28.95 35.39
C GLU A 155 34.71 30.44 35.78
N GLN A 156 33.70 31.16 35.29
CA GLN A 156 33.46 32.55 35.70
C GLN A 156 33.09 32.66 37.19
N LYS A 157 32.29 31.73 37.73
CA LYS A 157 32.00 31.70 39.17
C LYS A 157 33.25 31.43 40.01
N LYS A 158 34.15 30.53 39.57
CA LYS A 158 35.43 30.29 40.25
C LYS A 158 36.35 31.53 40.27
N ARG A 159 36.51 32.22 39.14
CA ARG A 159 37.35 33.44 39.08
C ARG A 159 36.84 34.58 39.97
N LYS A 160 35.53 34.73 40.11
CA LYS A 160 34.94 35.76 41.01
C LYS A 160 35.16 35.47 42.50
N LEU A 161 35.39 34.21 42.90
CA LEU A 161 35.71 33.86 44.29
C LEU A 161 37.18 34.15 44.63
N ILE A 162 38.10 33.85 43.71
CA ILE A 162 39.55 34.07 43.90
C ILE A 162 39.89 35.57 43.98
N HIS A 163 39.16 36.44 43.28
CA HIS A 163 39.37 37.89 43.35
C HIS A 163 38.72 38.60 44.54
N ARG A 164 38.02 37.87 45.42
CA ARG A 164 37.30 38.44 46.57
C ARG A 164 37.99 38.15 47.92
N GLU A 165 39.13 37.47 47.91
CA GLU A 165 40.11 37.40 49.01
C GLU A 165 41.21 38.43 48.80
#